data_AF-A0AAV2SLS2-F1
#
_entry.id   AF-A0AAV2SLS2-F1
#
_cell.length_a   1.000
_cell.length_b   1.000
_cell.length_c   1.000
_cell.angle_alpha   90.00
_cell.angle_beta   90.00
_cell.angle_gamma   90.00
#
_symmetry.space_group_name_H-M   'P 1'
#
loop_
_entity.id
_entity.type
_entity.pdbx_description
1 polymer ?
#
loop_
_entity_poly.entity_id
_entity_poly.type
_entity_poly.pdbx_seq_one_letter_code
_entity_poly.pdbx_strand_id
1 'polypeptide(L)'
;KKAIVELSPHDWLGCLGHTTNLMVQKGLEVARVVHIMGMAKNIVKFIKSSTVAYEKLKQYQVFLGLPKLNVLQEVCTRWNSCLNMLKRLVQIILPVMSALLYCSRQDLIPPEEDIEDMKAIADFLEMFEGATQLVSGEKYATLNFVKPVLDQFNAYLAPNDSDNPIIKDMKQVMLTDLVTRYQDQNVQKLLNIGTILDPRFRYYASENEDLQTLLIDAAVNLNIDSYYEEA
;
A
#
# COMPACT_ATOMS: atom_id res chain seq x y z
N LYS A 1 21.07 1.13 9.25
CA LYS A 1 20.61 0.49 10.50
C LYS A 1 21.77 0.18 11.45
N LYS A 2 22.69 -0.76 11.14
CA LYS A 2 23.82 -1.11 12.05
C LYS A 2 24.67 0.09 12.51
N ALA A 3 25.11 0.95 11.58
CA ALA A 3 26.00 2.06 11.93
C ALA A 3 25.38 3.17 12.82
N ILE A 4 24.05 3.36 12.83
CA ILE A 4 23.40 4.41 13.64
C ILE A 4 23.06 3.88 15.04
N VAL A 5 22.67 2.60 15.14
CA VAL A 5 22.42 1.93 16.43
C VAL A 5 23.69 1.86 17.28
N GLU A 6 24.87 1.81 16.63
CA GLU A 6 26.17 1.86 17.32
C GLU A 6 26.61 3.28 17.72
N LEU A 7 25.98 4.34 17.19
CA LEU A 7 26.45 5.74 17.32
C LEU A 7 25.47 6.69 18.04
N SER A 8 24.24 6.28 18.34
CA SER A 8 23.25 7.16 18.97
C SER A 8 22.45 6.43 20.06
N PRO A 9 22.24 7.04 21.24
CA PRO A 9 21.44 6.46 22.32
C PRO A 9 19.92 6.63 22.09
N HIS A 10 19.47 6.89 20.86
CA HIS A 10 18.08 7.22 20.55
C HIS A 10 17.42 6.07 19.78
N ASP A 11 16.17 5.76 20.14
CA ASP A 11 15.38 4.76 19.43
C ASP A 11 15.13 5.20 17.98
N TRP A 12 15.42 4.30 17.03
CA TRP A 12 15.23 4.58 15.61
C TRP A 12 13.81 4.25 15.17
N LEU A 13 13.05 5.26 14.74
CA LEU A 13 11.74 5.07 14.13
C LEU A 13 11.87 4.89 12.61
N GLY A 14 11.32 3.80 12.09
CA GLY A 14 11.24 3.56 10.65
C GLY A 14 10.21 4.45 9.97
N CYS A 15 10.58 5.02 8.82
CA CYS A 15 9.66 5.77 7.97
C CYS A 15 8.51 4.87 7.50
N LEU A 16 7.25 5.22 7.82
CA LEU A 16 6.09 4.43 7.45
C LEU A 16 5.98 4.26 5.93
N GLY A 17 6.18 5.33 5.14
CA GLY A 17 6.14 5.23 3.68
C GLY A 17 7.18 4.27 3.11
N HIS A 18 8.38 4.20 3.71
CA HIS A 18 9.39 3.23 3.33
C HIS A 18 9.00 1.81 3.74
N THR A 19 8.44 1.64 4.94
CA THR A 19 7.90 0.35 5.41
C THR A 19 6.77 -0.13 4.50
N THR A 20 5.80 0.73 4.15
CA THR A 20 4.72 0.42 3.22
C THR A 20 5.26 -0.03 1.88
N ASN A 21 6.26 0.66 1.33
CA ASN A 21 6.89 0.25 0.07
C ASN A 21 7.49 -1.16 0.17
N LEU A 22 8.23 -1.46 1.24
CA LEU A 22 8.87 -2.77 1.41
C LEU A 22 7.83 -3.88 1.62
N MET A 23 6.81 -3.62 2.43
CA MET A 23 5.70 -4.53 2.66
C MET A 23 4.95 -4.84 1.36
N VAL A 24 4.56 -3.81 0.59
CA VAL A 24 3.88 -4.03 -0.69
C VAL A 24 4.78 -4.78 -1.67
N GLN A 25 6.08 -4.46 -1.73
CA GLN A 25 7.02 -5.22 -2.57
C GLN A 25 7.06 -6.70 -2.19
N LYS A 26 7.00 -7.04 -0.90
CA LYS A 26 6.90 -8.44 -0.43
C LYS A 26 5.60 -9.12 -0.92
N GLY A 27 4.48 -8.41 -0.90
CA GLY A 27 3.23 -8.91 -1.50
C GLY A 27 3.32 -9.13 -3.01
N LEU A 28 4.05 -8.26 -3.72
CA LEU A 28 4.26 -8.37 -5.16
C LEU A 28 5.21 -9.53 -5.56
N GLU A 29 5.94 -10.11 -4.61
CA GLU A 29 6.80 -11.29 -4.82
C GLU A 29 6.01 -12.62 -4.80
N VAL A 30 4.73 -12.61 -4.44
CA VAL A 30 3.86 -13.80 -4.49
C VAL A 30 3.81 -14.36 -5.91
N ALA A 31 4.00 -15.68 -6.08
CA ALA A 31 4.22 -16.31 -7.38
C ALA A 31 3.13 -16.01 -8.42
N ARG A 32 1.86 -16.07 -8.02
CA ARG A 32 0.73 -15.72 -8.89
C ARG A 32 0.74 -14.22 -9.25
N VAL A 33 1.06 -13.34 -8.32
CA VAL A 33 1.19 -11.90 -8.59
C VAL A 33 2.32 -11.63 -9.57
N VAL A 34 3.48 -12.28 -9.40
CA VAL A 34 4.62 -12.18 -10.34
C VAL A 34 4.21 -12.56 -11.77
N HIS A 35 3.40 -13.62 -11.92
CA HIS A 35 2.84 -14.01 -13.21
C HIS A 35 1.97 -12.90 -13.82
N ILE A 36 0.99 -12.37 -13.07
CA ILE A 36 0.10 -11.29 -13.53
C ILE A 36 0.91 -10.05 -13.93
N MET A 37 1.91 -9.68 -13.13
CA MET A 37 2.79 -8.56 -13.40
C MET A 37 3.64 -8.76 -14.66
N GLY A 38 4.18 -9.96 -14.87
CA GLY A 38 4.95 -10.31 -16.06
C GLY A 38 4.10 -10.21 -17.33
N MET A 39 2.89 -10.75 -17.29
CA MET A 39 1.92 -10.65 -18.39
C MET A 39 1.54 -9.19 -18.68
N ALA A 40 1.16 -8.42 -17.66
CA ALA A 40 0.83 -7.00 -17.80
C ALA A 40 1.99 -6.20 -18.44
N LYS A 41 3.24 -6.44 -18.00
CA LYS A 41 4.44 -5.84 -18.60
C LYS A 41 4.61 -6.19 -20.07
N ASN A 42 4.37 -7.43 -20.45
CA ASN A 42 4.50 -7.89 -21.84
C ASN A 42 3.46 -7.22 -22.75
N ILE A 43 2.22 -7.10 -22.30
CA ILE A 43 1.15 -6.36 -22.99
C ILE A 43 1.57 -4.90 -23.21
N VAL A 44 1.94 -4.21 -22.13
CA VAL A 44 2.35 -2.80 -22.18
C VAL A 44 3.54 -2.61 -23.11
N LYS A 45 4.55 -3.48 -23.00
CA LYS A 45 5.76 -3.43 -23.83
C LYS A 45 5.40 -3.53 -25.31
N PHE A 46 4.57 -4.49 -25.69
CA PHE A 46 4.17 -4.69 -27.09
C PHE A 46 3.38 -3.50 -27.63
N ILE A 47 2.37 -3.03 -26.88
CA ILE A 47 1.56 -1.87 -27.31
C ILE A 47 2.45 -0.63 -27.49
N LYS A 48 3.40 -0.37 -26.58
CA LYS A 48 4.32 0.76 -26.71
C LYS A 48 5.31 0.62 -27.86
N SER A 49 5.76 -0.59 -28.18
CA SER A 49 6.75 -0.82 -29.23
C SER A 49 6.15 -0.86 -30.64
N SER A 50 4.87 -1.19 -30.78
CA SER A 50 4.19 -1.30 -32.06
C SER A 50 3.35 -0.05 -32.34
N THR A 51 3.76 0.74 -33.32
CA THR A 51 3.01 1.92 -33.79
C THR A 51 1.61 1.54 -34.27
N VAL A 52 1.49 0.38 -34.93
CA VAL A 52 0.21 -0.19 -35.39
C VAL A 52 -0.69 -0.53 -34.21
N ALA A 53 -0.19 -1.23 -33.20
CA ALA A 53 -0.98 -1.62 -32.04
C ALA A 53 -1.42 -0.40 -31.22
N TYR A 54 -0.53 0.58 -31.06
CA TYR A 54 -0.82 1.83 -30.38
C TYR A 54 -1.89 2.66 -31.10
N GLU A 55 -1.84 2.74 -32.43
CA GLU A 55 -2.86 3.43 -33.21
C GLU A 55 -4.20 2.69 -33.16
N LYS A 56 -4.17 1.35 -33.22
CA LYS A 56 -5.38 0.52 -33.08
C LYS A 56 -6.02 0.66 -31.70
N LEU A 57 -5.23 0.71 -30.64
CA LEU A 57 -5.74 1.00 -29.30
C LEU A 57 -6.56 2.30 -29.28
N LYS A 58 -6.02 3.39 -29.87
CA LYS A 58 -6.74 4.67 -29.95
C LYS A 58 -8.02 4.58 -30.78
N GLN A 59 -7.98 3.86 -31.90
CA GLN A 59 -9.16 3.66 -32.75
C GLN A 59 -10.26 2.90 -32.00
N TYR A 60 -9.92 1.81 -31.30
CA TYR A 60 -10.88 1.05 -30.51
C TYR A 60 -11.39 1.82 -29.29
N GLN A 61 -10.58 2.66 -28.66
CA GLN A 61 -11.05 3.57 -27.60
C GLN A 61 -12.13 4.52 -28.13
N VAL A 62 -11.92 5.12 -29.30
CA VAL A 62 -12.93 6.00 -29.93
C VAL A 62 -14.19 5.23 -30.30
N PHE A 63 -14.03 4.05 -30.91
CA PHE A 63 -15.15 3.20 -31.32
C PHE A 63 -16.04 2.79 -30.14
N LEU A 64 -15.44 2.50 -28.98
CA LEU A 64 -16.14 2.14 -27.74
C LEU A 64 -16.63 3.35 -26.92
N GLY A 65 -16.41 4.59 -27.39
CA GLY A 65 -16.78 5.80 -26.65
C GLY A 65 -15.96 6.03 -25.37
N LEU A 66 -14.77 5.44 -25.26
CA LEU A 66 -13.88 5.53 -24.10
C LEU A 66 -12.87 6.68 -24.25
N PRO A 67 -12.37 7.25 -23.14
CA PRO A 67 -11.29 8.24 -23.18
C PRO A 67 -10.02 7.64 -23.81
N LYS A 68 -9.31 8.47 -24.59
CA LYS A 68 -8.02 8.08 -25.21
C LYS A 68 -6.92 8.04 -24.16
N LEU A 69 -6.73 6.88 -23.55
CA LEU A 69 -5.73 6.66 -22.51
C LEU A 69 -4.56 5.82 -23.04
N ASN A 70 -3.34 6.22 -22.68
CA ASN A 70 -2.15 5.45 -22.99
C ASN A 70 -1.96 4.30 -21.99
N VAL A 71 -1.29 3.22 -22.40
CA VAL A 71 -0.79 2.22 -21.44
C VAL A 71 0.31 2.83 -20.56
N LEU A 72 0.33 2.46 -19.28
CA LEU A 72 1.35 2.89 -18.33
C LEU A 72 2.36 1.77 -18.12
N GLN A 73 3.63 2.12 -17.97
CA GLN A 73 4.71 1.16 -17.73
C GLN A 73 5.15 1.26 -16.29
N GLU A 74 5.29 0.10 -15.65
CA GLU A 74 5.84 0.00 -14.30
C GLU A 74 7.31 0.44 -14.27
N VAL A 75 7.67 1.11 -13.18
CA VAL A 75 9.04 1.39 -12.75
C VAL A 75 9.29 0.61 -11.47
N CYS A 76 10.12 -0.44 -11.56
CA CYS A 76 10.32 -1.44 -10.49
C CYS A 76 10.67 -0.88 -9.10
N THR A 77 11.23 0.33 -9.02
CA THR A 77 11.64 0.95 -7.76
C THR A 77 10.49 1.55 -6.95
N ARG A 78 9.28 1.67 -7.51
CA ARG A 78 8.11 2.26 -6.82
C ARG A 78 6.86 1.42 -7.05
N TRP A 79 6.34 0.83 -5.97
CA TRP A 79 5.16 -0.01 -6.03
C TRP A 79 3.92 0.71 -6.59
N ASN A 80 3.78 2.03 -6.42
CA ASN A 80 2.68 2.80 -7.00
C ASN A 80 2.64 2.69 -8.54
N SER A 81 3.79 2.51 -9.20
CA SER A 81 3.80 2.37 -10.66
C SER A 81 3.22 1.04 -11.14
N CYS A 82 3.31 -0.01 -10.31
CA CYS A 82 2.64 -1.29 -10.51
C CYS A 82 1.12 -1.09 -10.43
N LEU A 83 0.63 -0.49 -9.33
CA LEU A 83 -0.79 -0.17 -9.15
C LEU A 83 -1.33 0.64 -10.34
N ASN A 84 -0.64 1.72 -10.72
CA ASN A 84 -1.05 2.57 -11.84
C ASN A 84 -1.10 1.82 -13.18
N MET A 85 -0.15 0.92 -13.44
CA MET A 85 -0.16 0.07 -14.63
C MET A 85 -1.38 -0.87 -14.65
N LEU A 86 -1.64 -1.57 -13.55
CA LEU A 86 -2.77 -2.50 -13.45
C LEU A 86 -4.11 -1.77 -13.56
N LYS A 87 -4.34 -0.69 -12.78
CA LYS A 87 -5.55 0.14 -12.88
C LYS A 87 -5.78 0.63 -14.31
N ARG A 88 -4.72 1.11 -14.98
CA ARG A 88 -4.82 1.54 -16.37
C ARG A 88 -5.22 0.38 -17.27
N LEU A 89 -4.54 -0.76 -17.21
CA LEU A 89 -4.84 -1.90 -18.06
C LEU A 89 -6.26 -2.40 -17.87
N VAL A 90 -6.72 -2.55 -16.63
CA VAL A 90 -8.11 -2.92 -16.31
C VAL A 90 -9.10 -1.95 -16.97
N GLN A 91 -8.86 -0.65 -16.83
CA GLN A 91 -9.75 0.39 -17.39
C GLN A 91 -9.87 0.32 -18.92
N ILE A 92 -8.82 -0.10 -19.63
CA ILE A 92 -8.78 -0.14 -21.09
C ILE A 92 -8.60 -1.56 -21.65
N ILE A 93 -8.97 -2.59 -20.89
CA ILE A 93 -8.65 -3.98 -21.25
C ILE A 93 -9.31 -4.40 -22.58
N LEU A 94 -10.57 -4.01 -22.80
CA LEU A 94 -11.32 -4.32 -24.02
C LEU A 94 -10.67 -3.77 -25.31
N PRO A 95 -10.35 -2.45 -25.40
CA PRO A 95 -9.67 -1.94 -26.59
C PRO A 95 -8.21 -2.43 -26.69
N VAL A 96 -7.54 -2.77 -25.58
CA VAL A 96 -6.22 -3.42 -25.60
C VAL A 96 -6.31 -4.81 -26.24
N MET A 97 -7.23 -5.67 -25.79
CA MET A 97 -7.44 -7.01 -26.36
C MET A 97 -7.80 -6.94 -27.85
N SER A 98 -8.62 -5.97 -28.25
CA SER A 98 -8.99 -5.74 -29.65
C SER A 98 -7.79 -5.35 -30.51
N ALA A 99 -6.90 -4.49 -29.99
CA ALA A 99 -5.65 -4.12 -30.66
C ALA A 99 -4.66 -5.29 -30.76
N LEU A 100 -4.58 -6.14 -29.73
CA LEU A 100 -3.76 -7.37 -29.74
C LEU A 100 -4.27 -8.37 -30.78
N LEU A 101 -5.58 -8.59 -30.83
CA LEU A 101 -6.22 -9.48 -31.80
C LEU A 101 -5.96 -9.02 -33.24
N TYR A 102 -6.10 -7.71 -33.51
CA TYR A 102 -5.81 -7.13 -34.82
C TYR A 102 -4.35 -7.37 -35.26
N CYS A 103 -3.40 -7.29 -34.32
CA CYS A 103 -1.99 -7.49 -34.58
C CYS A 103 -1.55 -8.97 -34.58
N SER A 104 -2.49 -9.92 -34.57
CA SER A 104 -2.22 -11.36 -34.48
C SER A 104 -1.38 -11.74 -33.25
N ARG A 105 -1.55 -11.01 -32.12
CA ARG A 105 -0.88 -11.26 -30.84
C ARG A 105 -1.82 -11.86 -29.79
N GLN A 106 -2.48 -12.94 -30.18
CA GLN A 106 -3.38 -13.70 -29.30
C GLN A 106 -2.64 -14.31 -28.11
N ASP A 107 -1.33 -14.53 -28.24
CA ASP A 107 -0.43 -14.97 -27.17
C ASP A 107 -0.31 -13.99 -26.00
N LEU A 108 -0.65 -12.71 -26.22
CA LEU A 108 -0.64 -11.67 -25.18
C LEU A 108 -2.02 -11.37 -24.61
N ILE A 109 -3.08 -12.01 -25.09
CA ILE A 109 -4.44 -11.78 -24.59
C ILE A 109 -4.57 -12.50 -23.24
N PRO A 110 -4.81 -11.77 -22.14
CA PRO A 110 -4.95 -12.38 -20.83
C PRO A 110 -6.23 -13.23 -20.76
N PRO A 111 -6.21 -14.42 -20.14
CA PRO A 111 -7.42 -15.16 -19.83
C PRO A 111 -8.29 -14.39 -18.82
N GLU A 112 -9.57 -14.73 -18.75
CA GLU A 112 -10.54 -14.05 -17.87
C GLU A 112 -10.11 -14.06 -16.40
N GLU A 113 -9.63 -15.21 -15.90
CA GLU A 113 -9.09 -15.37 -14.56
C GLU A 113 -7.94 -14.40 -14.25
N ASP A 114 -7.02 -14.19 -15.19
CA ASP A 114 -5.91 -13.26 -15.01
C ASP A 114 -6.38 -11.80 -15.02
N ILE A 115 -7.47 -11.48 -15.72
CA ILE A 115 -8.10 -10.16 -15.70
C ILE A 115 -8.77 -9.92 -14.34
N GLU A 116 -9.44 -10.93 -13.79
CA GLU A 116 -10.03 -10.88 -12.44
C GLU A 116 -8.97 -10.71 -11.35
N ASP A 117 -7.87 -11.47 -11.42
CA ASP A 117 -6.75 -11.32 -10.49
C ASP A 117 -6.11 -9.93 -10.60
N MET A 118 -5.93 -9.42 -11.81
CA MET A 118 -5.40 -8.06 -12.02
C MET A 118 -6.31 -6.99 -11.39
N LYS A 119 -7.65 -7.15 -11.48
CA LYS A 119 -8.61 -6.27 -10.80
C LYS A 119 -8.49 -6.39 -9.29
N ALA A 120 -8.49 -7.62 -8.77
CA ALA A 120 -8.39 -7.88 -7.34
C ALA A 120 -7.10 -7.29 -6.74
N ILE A 121 -5.95 -7.45 -7.40
CA ILE A 121 -4.68 -6.85 -6.97
C ILE A 121 -4.76 -5.33 -6.99
N ALA A 122 -5.31 -4.73 -8.07
CA ALA A 122 -5.39 -3.28 -8.19
C ALA A 122 -6.28 -2.66 -7.10
N ASP A 123 -7.44 -3.24 -6.84
CA ASP A 123 -8.38 -2.79 -5.81
C ASP A 123 -7.80 -2.98 -4.41
N PHE A 124 -7.12 -4.11 -4.16
CA PHE A 124 -6.44 -4.38 -2.89
C PHE A 124 -5.33 -3.37 -2.59
N LEU A 125 -4.52 -3.02 -3.60
CA LEU A 125 -3.37 -2.14 -3.41
C LEU A 125 -3.75 -0.66 -3.22
N GLU A 126 -4.98 -0.27 -3.54
CA GLU A 126 -5.44 1.13 -3.48
C GLU A 126 -5.40 1.72 -2.06
N MET A 127 -5.70 0.94 -1.03
CA MET A 127 -5.69 1.45 0.35
C MET A 127 -4.30 1.85 0.83
N PHE A 128 -3.23 1.23 0.32
CA PHE A 128 -1.86 1.62 0.65
C PHE A 128 -1.46 2.93 -0.03
N GLU A 129 -2.10 3.30 -1.15
CA GLU A 129 -1.77 4.52 -1.90
C GLU A 129 -2.25 5.74 -1.13
N GLY A 130 -3.50 5.70 -0.66
CA GLY A 130 -4.06 6.73 0.21
C GLY A 130 -3.27 6.92 1.50
N ALA A 131 -2.91 5.82 2.17
CA ALA A 131 -2.10 5.86 3.38
C ALA A 131 -0.70 6.43 3.13
N THR A 132 -0.06 6.08 2.01
CA THR A 132 1.26 6.61 1.63
C THR A 132 1.20 8.11 1.37
N GLN A 133 0.16 8.60 0.70
CA GLN A 133 -0.03 10.03 0.46
C GLN A 133 -0.19 10.81 1.77
N LEU A 134 -0.94 10.25 2.73
CA LEU A 134 -1.12 10.85 4.06
C LEU A 134 0.20 10.96 4.84
N VAL A 135 1.05 9.93 4.82
CA VAL A 135 2.30 9.98 5.60
C VAL A 135 3.47 10.63 4.88
N SER A 136 3.31 10.97 3.61
CA SER A 136 4.31 11.71 2.81
C SER A 136 4.16 13.23 2.90
N GLY A 137 3.25 13.73 3.75
CA GLY A 137 3.06 15.16 3.94
C GLY A 137 4.24 15.85 4.65
N GLU A 138 4.63 17.02 4.15
CA GLU A 138 5.71 17.84 4.75
C GLU A 138 5.18 19.07 5.52
N LYS A 139 3.91 19.44 5.29
CA LYS A 139 3.29 20.66 5.85
C LYS A 139 2.59 20.45 7.19
N TYR A 140 2.65 19.24 7.74
CA TYR A 140 2.01 18.85 9.00
C TYR A 140 2.81 17.75 9.69
N ALA A 141 2.64 17.60 10.99
CA ALA A 141 3.21 16.48 11.73
C ALA A 141 2.61 15.17 11.21
N THR A 142 3.44 14.18 10.91
CA THR A 142 3.02 12.89 10.35
C THR A 142 3.03 11.75 11.38
N LEU A 143 3.77 11.89 12.48
CA LEU A 143 3.96 10.87 13.51
C LEU A 143 2.63 10.41 14.15
N ASN A 144 1.75 11.35 14.42
CA ASN A 144 0.40 11.17 14.96
C ASN A 144 -0.50 10.28 14.08
N PHE A 145 -0.23 10.17 12.77
CA PHE A 145 -1.00 9.30 11.87
C PHE A 145 -0.46 7.87 11.84
N VAL A 146 0.77 7.62 12.30
CA VAL A 146 1.44 6.34 12.07
C VAL A 146 0.73 5.19 12.80
N LYS A 147 0.39 5.34 14.09
CA LYS A 147 -0.32 4.28 14.83
C LYS A 147 -1.73 4.01 14.26
N PRO A 148 -2.58 5.01 14.00
CA PRO A 148 -3.88 4.79 13.33
C PRO A 148 -3.74 4.06 11.98
N VAL A 149 -2.78 4.46 11.16
CA VAL A 149 -2.54 3.82 9.85
C VAL A 149 -2.04 2.39 10.01
N LEU A 150 -1.17 2.10 10.99
CA LEU A 150 -0.71 0.75 11.28
C LEU A 150 -1.84 -0.17 11.73
N ASP A 151 -2.72 0.31 12.62
CA ASP A 151 -3.87 -0.47 13.06
C ASP A 151 -4.85 -0.72 11.90
N GLN A 152 -5.05 0.27 11.03
CA GLN A 152 -5.82 0.09 9.81
C GLN A 152 -5.18 -0.93 8.86
N PHE A 153 -3.86 -0.93 8.70
CA PHE A 153 -3.15 -1.94 7.92
C PHE A 153 -3.29 -3.33 8.52
N ASN A 154 -3.11 -3.48 9.84
CA ASN A 154 -3.29 -4.77 10.52
C ASN A 154 -4.71 -5.31 10.33
N ALA A 155 -5.73 -4.45 10.48
CA ALA A 155 -7.13 -4.84 10.26
C ALA A 155 -7.40 -5.21 8.79
N TYR A 156 -6.86 -4.45 7.84
CA TYR A 156 -7.06 -4.72 6.42
C TYR A 156 -6.34 -5.98 5.94
N LEU A 157 -5.15 -6.26 6.49
CA LEU A 157 -4.35 -7.43 6.19
C LEU A 157 -4.76 -8.67 7.00
N ALA A 158 -5.72 -8.55 7.92
CA ALA A 158 -6.20 -9.68 8.69
C ALA A 158 -6.78 -10.77 7.77
N PRO A 159 -6.55 -12.07 8.08
CA PRO A 159 -7.10 -13.17 7.30
C PRO A 159 -8.63 -13.09 7.21
N ASN A 160 -9.17 -13.20 5.99
CA ASN A 160 -10.61 -13.27 5.75
C ASN A 160 -10.89 -14.41 4.77
N ASP A 161 -11.76 -15.35 5.17
CA ASP A 161 -12.09 -16.52 4.37
C ASP A 161 -12.77 -16.20 3.03
N SER A 162 -13.37 -15.01 2.91
CA SER A 162 -14.02 -14.53 1.69
C SER A 162 -13.04 -13.91 0.67
N ASP A 163 -11.77 -13.72 1.02
CA ASP A 163 -10.79 -13.13 0.11
C ASP A 163 -10.44 -14.08 -1.06
N ASN A 164 -10.14 -13.49 -2.22
CA ASN A 164 -9.53 -14.22 -3.35
C ASN A 164 -8.21 -14.87 -2.87
N PRO A 165 -7.92 -16.15 -3.24
CA PRO A 165 -6.66 -16.83 -2.92
C PRO A 165 -5.39 -15.98 -3.10
N ILE A 166 -5.29 -15.22 -4.20
CA ILE A 166 -4.12 -14.37 -4.45
C ILE A 166 -3.96 -13.28 -3.39
N ILE A 167 -5.08 -12.71 -2.94
CA ILE A 167 -5.09 -11.66 -1.92
C ILE A 167 -4.78 -12.25 -0.54
N LYS A 168 -5.25 -13.46 -0.25
CA LYS A 168 -4.88 -14.17 0.99
C LYS A 168 -3.36 -14.36 1.10
N ASP A 169 -2.72 -14.82 0.03
CA ASP A 169 -1.28 -15.01 -0.02
C ASP A 169 -0.53 -13.68 0.14
N MET A 170 -0.98 -12.62 -0.55
CA MET A 170 -0.42 -11.28 -0.39
C MET A 170 -0.56 -10.78 1.06
N LYS A 171 -1.75 -10.89 1.64
CA LYS A 171 -2.03 -10.46 3.02
C LYS A 171 -1.12 -11.15 4.02
N GLN A 172 -0.94 -12.46 3.90
CA GLN A 172 -0.09 -13.24 4.82
C GLN A 172 1.37 -12.75 4.81
N VAL A 173 1.96 -12.59 3.62
CA VAL A 173 3.36 -12.16 3.49
C VAL A 173 3.51 -10.70 3.94
N MET A 174 2.57 -9.83 3.56
CA MET A 174 2.58 -8.41 3.92
C MET A 174 2.41 -8.18 5.43
N LEU A 175 1.46 -8.88 6.07
CA LEU A 175 1.23 -8.78 7.51
C LEU A 175 2.46 -9.21 8.30
N THR A 176 3.11 -10.30 7.87
CA THR A 176 4.33 -10.80 8.51
C THR A 176 5.47 -9.77 8.44
N ASP A 177 5.70 -9.14 7.28
CA ASP A 177 6.71 -8.08 7.13
C ASP A 177 6.37 -6.83 7.96
N LEU A 178 5.09 -6.43 8.01
CA LEU A 178 4.64 -5.27 8.78
C LEU A 178 4.85 -5.45 10.28
N VAL A 179 4.39 -6.57 10.85
CA VAL A 179 4.53 -6.88 12.29
C VAL A 179 6.00 -6.95 12.66
N THR A 180 6.83 -7.59 11.83
CA THR A 180 8.28 -7.70 12.06
C THR A 180 8.97 -6.32 12.09
N ARG A 181 8.44 -5.30 11.41
CA ARG A 181 9.07 -3.96 11.37
C ARG A 181 8.69 -3.07 12.56
N TYR A 182 7.55 -3.33 13.19
CA TYR A 182 7.01 -2.52 14.29
C TYR A 182 6.88 -3.30 15.61
N GLN A 183 7.58 -4.43 15.75
CA GLN A 183 7.58 -5.25 16.97
C GLN A 183 8.27 -4.63 18.18
N ASP A 184 9.04 -3.55 17.99
CA ASP A 184 9.76 -2.87 19.07
C ASP A 184 8.80 -2.10 19.99
N GLN A 185 8.82 -2.41 21.29
CA GLN A 185 7.92 -1.83 22.29
C GLN A 185 8.15 -0.34 22.53
N ASN A 186 9.41 0.14 22.47
CA ASN A 186 9.71 1.57 22.61
C ASN A 186 9.15 2.35 21.42
N VAL A 187 9.29 1.78 20.22
CA VAL A 187 8.67 2.34 19.01
C VAL A 187 7.16 2.39 19.16
N GLN A 188 6.50 1.31 19.58
CA GLN A 188 5.04 1.31 19.80
C GLN A 188 4.61 2.38 20.81
N LYS A 189 5.32 2.51 21.93
CA LYS A 189 5.06 3.55 22.93
C LYS A 189 5.19 4.95 22.34
N LEU A 190 6.25 5.22 21.57
CA LEU A 190 6.44 6.51 20.90
C LEU A 190 5.29 6.85 19.94
N LEU A 191 4.85 5.87 19.14
CA LEU A 191 3.74 6.03 18.20
C LEU A 191 2.41 6.31 18.92
N ASN A 192 2.18 5.61 20.04
CA ASN A 192 1.01 5.82 20.91
C ASN A 192 0.99 7.24 21.48
N ILE A 193 2.11 7.72 22.04
CA ILE A 193 2.25 9.10 22.53
C ILE A 193 1.97 10.11 21.41
N GLY A 194 2.62 9.94 20.25
CA GLY A 194 2.46 10.85 19.13
C GLY A 194 1.00 10.98 18.66
N THR A 195 0.23 9.89 18.76
CA THR A 195 -1.19 9.86 18.39
C THR A 195 -2.07 10.52 19.44
N ILE A 196 -1.83 10.23 20.72
CA ILE A 196 -2.58 10.81 21.85
C ILE A 196 -2.44 12.33 21.90
N LEU A 197 -1.26 12.86 21.57
CA LEU A 197 -0.98 14.30 21.56
C LEU A 197 -1.77 15.06 20.49
N ASP A 198 -2.39 14.39 19.53
CA ASP A 198 -3.24 15.01 18.54
C ASP A 198 -4.72 14.88 18.93
N PRO A 199 -5.40 15.99 19.25
CA PRO A 199 -6.81 15.98 19.66
C PRO A 199 -7.76 15.35 18.63
N ARG A 200 -7.38 15.32 17.34
CA ARG A 200 -8.18 14.69 16.27
C ARG A 200 -8.35 13.19 16.48
N PHE A 201 -7.42 12.55 17.18
CA PHE A 201 -7.47 11.13 17.49
C PHE A 201 -8.04 10.83 18.87
N ARG A 202 -8.65 11.79 19.57
CA ARG A 202 -9.26 11.57 20.88
C ARG A 202 -10.25 10.40 20.89
N TYR A 203 -11.11 10.31 19.88
CA TYR A 203 -12.09 9.22 19.77
C TYR A 203 -11.39 7.87 19.52
N TYR A 204 -10.45 7.83 18.58
CA TYR A 204 -9.64 6.64 18.31
C TYR A 204 -8.86 6.17 19.55
N ALA A 205 -8.25 7.09 20.29
CA ALA A 205 -7.55 6.79 21.54
C ALA A 205 -8.49 6.27 22.63
N SER A 206 -9.77 6.67 22.60
CA SER A 206 -10.79 6.14 23.52
C SER A 206 -11.34 4.77 23.14
N GLU A 207 -11.07 4.26 21.93
CA GLU A 207 -11.46 2.90 21.53
C GLU A 207 -10.29 1.91 21.58
N ASN A 208 -9.06 2.40 21.70
CA ASN A 208 -7.85 1.60 21.71
C ASN A 208 -7.33 1.39 23.15
N GLU A 209 -7.38 0.15 23.64
CA GLU A 209 -6.99 -0.22 25.02
C GLU A 209 -5.54 0.18 25.38
N ASP A 210 -4.59 0.04 24.44
CA ASP A 210 -3.20 0.43 24.66
C ASP A 210 -3.07 1.94 24.88
N LEU A 211 -3.83 2.73 24.10
CA LEU A 211 -3.84 4.19 24.21
C LEU A 211 -4.56 4.68 25.48
N GLN A 212 -5.65 4.01 25.86
CA GLN A 212 -6.34 4.29 27.12
C GLN A 212 -5.43 4.06 28.33
N THR A 213 -4.73 2.91 28.35
CA THR A 213 -3.82 2.56 29.45
C THR A 213 -2.73 3.63 29.59
N LEU A 214 -2.13 4.04 28.47
CA LEU A 214 -1.09 5.07 28.47
C LEU A 214 -1.60 6.44 28.92
N LEU A 215 -2.84 6.80 28.56
CA LEU A 215 -3.50 8.03 29.03
C LEU A 215 -3.73 8.03 30.54
N ILE A 216 -4.16 6.89 31.10
CA ILE A 216 -4.36 6.72 32.55
C ILE A 216 -3.03 6.84 33.27
N ASP A 217 -1.99 6.15 32.81
CA ASP A 217 -0.64 6.21 33.40
C ASP A 217 -0.09 7.65 33.40
N ALA A 218 -0.26 8.37 32.30
CA ALA A 218 0.16 9.77 32.20
C ALA A 218 -0.61 10.67 33.19
N ALA A 219 -1.92 10.49 33.32
CA ALA A 219 -2.75 11.26 34.25
C ALA A 219 -2.41 10.97 35.72
N VAL A 220 -2.11 9.71 36.06
CA VAL A 220 -1.67 9.32 37.41
C VAL A 220 -0.34 10.00 37.75
N ASN A 221 0.65 9.96 36.86
CA ASN A 221 1.95 10.57 37.10
C ASN A 221 1.88 12.10 37.25
N LEU A 222 1.10 12.79 36.41
CA LEU A 222 0.90 14.24 36.52
C LEU A 222 0.25 14.63 37.86
N ASN A 223 -0.71 13.84 38.34
CA ASN A 223 -1.31 14.09 39.64
C ASN A 223 -0.30 13.87 40.77
N ILE A 224 0.52 12.82 40.70
CA ILE A 224 1.55 12.54 41.72
C ILE A 224 2.56 13.70 41.80
N ASP A 225 3.05 14.21 40.66
CA ASP A 225 4.00 15.32 40.63
C ASP A 225 3.42 16.61 41.23
N SER A 226 2.13 16.90 41.00
CA SER A 226 1.45 18.04 41.62
C SER A 226 1.33 17.94 43.15
N TYR A 227 1.24 16.72 43.70
CA TYR A 227 1.21 16.51 45.16
C TYR A 227 2.58 16.73 45.83
N TYR A 228 3.68 16.60 45.09
CA TYR A 228 5.04 16.79 45.63
C TYR A 228 5.60 18.20 45.37
N GLU A 229 5.04 18.98 44.43
CA GLU A 229 5.39 20.40 44.25
C GLU A 229 4.65 21.35 45.23
N GLU A 230 3.57 20.90 45.86
CA GLU A 230 2.80 21.67 46.86
C GLU A 230 3.21 21.39 48.33
N ALA A 231 4.24 20.55 48.57
CA ALA A 231 4.75 20.17 49.90
C ALA A 231 6.13 20.78 50.20
#